data_AF-A0A6V7JJI1-F1
#
_entry.id   AF-A0A6V7JJI1-F1
#
_cell.length_a   1.000
_cell.length_b   1.000
_cell.length_c   1.000
_cell.angle_alpha   90.00
_cell.angle_beta   90.00
_cell.angle_gamma   90.00
#
_symmetry.space_group_name_H-M   'P 1'
#
loop_
_entity.id
_entity.type
_entity.pdbx_description
1 polymer ?
#
loop_
_entity_poly.entity_id
_entity_poly.type
_entity_poly.pdbx_seq_one_letter_code
_entity_poly.pdbx_strand_id
1 'polypeptide(L)' 'TVAHDDVELALPSDIIIEPKSETIYCLSNRLPVLFYEEYDFDKANFHIVSASLRDLTGTCRRNAN' A
#
# COMPACT_ATOMS: atom_id res chain seq x y z
N THR A 1 -9.74 13.13 -1.68
CA THR A 1 -9.53 12.12 -2.75
C THR A 1 -8.92 10.88 -2.12
N VAL A 2 -9.37 9.68 -2.48
CA VAL A 2 -8.83 8.40 -1.98
C VAL A 2 -7.85 7.86 -3.04
N ALA A 3 -6.66 7.42 -2.62
CA ALA A 3 -5.72 6.78 -3.53
C ALA A 3 -6.20 5.37 -3.88
N HIS A 4 -6.15 4.99 -5.16
CA HIS A 4 -6.62 3.71 -5.65
C HIS A 4 -5.57 3.08 -6.57
N ASP A 5 -5.15 1.86 -6.23
CA ASP A 5 -4.27 1.04 -7.05
C ASP A 5 -4.58 -0.44 -6.76
N ASP A 6 -5.30 -1.05 -7.69
CA ASP A 6 -5.77 -2.43 -7.63
C ASP A 6 -4.69 -3.45 -7.97
N VAL A 7 -3.50 -2.98 -8.33
CA VAL A 7 -2.36 -3.83 -8.69
C VAL A 7 -1.46 -3.99 -7.48
N GLU A 8 -0.82 -2.91 -7.04
CA GLU A 8 0.21 -2.93 -6.00
C GLU A 8 -0.35 -2.69 -4.59
N LEU A 9 -1.49 -2.01 -4.46
CA LEU A 9 -2.18 -1.69 -3.19
C LEU A 9 -3.50 -2.45 -3.01
N ALA A 10 -3.58 -3.67 -3.56
CA ALA A 10 -4.78 -4.49 -3.53
C ALA A 10 -5.35 -4.72 -2.11
N LEU A 11 -4.51 -5.10 -1.14
CA LEU A 11 -4.92 -5.20 0.26
C LEU A 11 -3.76 -4.91 1.22
N PRO A 12 -3.78 -3.76 1.94
CA PRO A 12 -2.77 -3.44 2.92
C PRO A 12 -2.86 -4.42 4.10
N SER A 13 -1.81 -5.21 4.26
CA SER A 13 -1.69 -6.21 5.34
C SER A 13 -0.88 -5.71 6.52
N ASP A 14 0.10 -4.84 6.27
CA ASP A 14 0.88 -4.18 7.32
C ASP A 14 1.37 -2.80 6.89
N ILE A 15 1.57 -1.90 7.85
CA ILE A 15 2.04 -0.54 7.64
C ILE A 15 3.04 -0.19 8.74
N ILE A 16 4.22 0.26 8.31
CA ILE A 16 5.24 0.81 9.21
C ILE A 16 5.64 2.21 8.76
N ILE A 17 6.08 3.01 9.73
CA ILE A 17 6.68 4.32 9.48
C ILE A 17 8.13 4.25 9.95
N GLU A 18 9.07 4.48 9.03
CA GLU A 18 10.49 4.57 9.37
C GLU A 18 10.83 6.02 9.77
N PRO A 19 11.23 6.28 11.02
CA PRO A 19 11.31 7.65 11.52
C PRO A 19 12.44 8.48 10.91
N LYS A 20 13.56 7.88 10.49
CA LYS A 20 14.73 8.64 10.04
C LYS A 20 14.54 9.20 8.63
N SER A 21 13.95 8.41 7.75
CA SER A 21 13.65 8.76 6.36
C SER A 21 12.27 9.38 6.19
N GLU A 22 11.47 9.47 7.26
CA GLU A 22 10.07 9.92 7.22
C GLU A 22 9.26 9.22 6.11
N THR A 23 9.49 7.91 5.93
CA THR A 23 8.89 7.12 4.85
C THR A 23 7.89 6.13 5.44
N ILE A 24 6.69 6.09 4.85
CA ILE A 24 5.72 5.03 5.11
C ILE A 24 6.04 3.85 4.19
N TYR A 25 6.03 2.65 4.74
CA TYR A 25 6.10 1.40 3.98
C TYR A 25 4.81 0.64 4.24
N CYS A 26 4.20 0.13 3.17
CA CYS A 26 3.03 -0.71 3.25
C CYS A 26 3.32 -2.05 2.59
N LEU A 27 3.12 -3.13 3.33
CA LEU A 27 3.01 -4.47 2.78
C LEU A 27 1.59 -4.64 2.28
N SER A 28 1.44 -4.83 0.98
CA SER A 28 0.18 -5.16 0.32
C SER A 28 0.29 -6.54 -0.31
N ASN A 29 -0.73 -7.37 -0.17
CA ASN A 29 -0.72 -8.70 -0.78
C ASN A 29 -2.11 -9.20 -1.12
N ARG A 30 -2.16 -10.29 -1.88
CA ARG A 30 -3.40 -10.95 -2.32
C ARG A 30 -3.63 -12.28 -1.60
N LEU A 31 -3.14 -12.44 -0.37
CA LEU A 31 -3.29 -13.70 0.36
C LEU A 31 -4.76 -14.16 0.54
N PRO A 32 -5.77 -13.29 0.66
CA PRO A 32 -7.15 -13.78 0.68
C PRO A 32 -7.55 -14.56 -0.58
N VAL A 33 -6.98 -14.25 -1.75
CA VAL A 33 -7.19 -15.00 -3.00
C VAL A 33 -6.78 -16.47 -2.84
N LEU A 34 -5.75 -16.76 -2.02
CA LEU A 34 -5.33 -18.13 -1.72
C LEU A 34 -6.45 -18.98 -1.10
N PHE A 35 -7.35 -18.37 -0.33
CA PHE A 35 -8.42 -19.07 0.38
C PHE A 35 -9.75 -19.08 -0.38
N TYR A 36 -9.97 -18.11 -1.28
CA TYR A 36 -11.29 -17.85 -1.87
C TYR A 36 -11.34 -17.93 -3.39
N GLU A 37 -10.20 -17.97 -4.08
CA GLU A 37 -10.08 -17.92 -5.54
C GLU A 37 -8.92 -18.79 -6.06
N GLU A 38 -8.69 -18.79 -7.39
CA GLU A 38 -7.51 -19.44 -7.97
C GLU A 38 -6.27 -18.56 -7.83
N TYR A 39 -5.35 -18.98 -6.95
CA TYR A 39 -4.09 -18.28 -6.73
C TYR A 39 -3.10 -18.52 -7.88
N ASP A 40 -2.69 -17.44 -8.53
CA ASP A 40 -1.71 -17.46 -9.62
C ASP A 40 -0.29 -17.25 -9.08
N PHE A 41 0.49 -18.33 -9.02
CA PHE A 41 1.86 -18.31 -8.51
C PHE A 41 2.85 -17.58 -9.41
N ASP A 42 2.50 -17.33 -10.68
CA ASP A 42 3.37 -16.64 -11.64
C ASP A 42 3.21 -15.11 -11.57
N LYS A 43 2.23 -14.61 -10.78
CA LYS A 43 2.03 -13.19 -10.52
C LYS A 43 2.80 -12.70 -9.29
N ALA A 44 3.16 -11.43 -9.31
CA ALA A 44 3.57 -10.71 -8.10
C ALA A 44 2.36 -10.58 -7.17
N ASN A 45 2.36 -11.35 -6.07
CA ASN A 45 1.25 -11.39 -5.11
C ASN A 45 1.53 -10.62 -3.82
N PHE A 46 2.76 -10.13 -3.65
CA PHE A 46 3.23 -9.37 -2.50
C PHE A 46 3.98 -8.14 -3.00
N HIS A 47 3.62 -6.98 -2.46
CA HIS A 47 4.18 -5.68 -2.81
C HIS A 47 4.59 -4.97 -1.53
N ILE A 48 5.78 -4.37 -1.55
CA ILE A 48 6.18 -3.36 -0.57
C ILE A 48 6.16 -2.04 -1.31
N VAL A 49 5.16 -1.22 -1.03
CA VAL A 49 5.07 0.13 -1.56
C VAL A 49 5.54 1.13 -0.53
N SER A 50 6.13 2.23 -0.97
CA SER A 50 6.61 3.28 -0.06
C SER A 50 6.31 4.67 -0.58
N ALA A 51 6.19 5.61 0.35
CA ALA A 51 5.96 7.01 0.02
C ALA A 51 6.54 7.92 1.11
N SER A 52 6.95 9.12 0.72
CA SER A 52 7.32 10.15 1.69
C SER A 52 6.10 10.58 2.51
N LEU A 53 6.24 10.60 3.83
CA LEU A 53 5.21 11.17 4.71
C LEU A 53 4.96 12.65 4.41
N ARG A 54 5.99 13.38 3.96
CA ARG A 54 5.84 14.80 3.63
C ARG A 54 4.89 14.99 2.45
N ASP A 55 5.05 14.19 1.40
CA ASP A 55 4.22 14.28 0.20
C ASP A 55 2.78 13.81 0.47
N LEU A 56 2.64 12.70 1.21
CA LEU A 56 1.35 12.16 1.64
C LEU A 56 0.58 13.16 2.51
N THR A 57 1.20 13.64 3.59
CA THR A 57 0.54 14.59 4.50
C THR A 57 0.24 15.92 3.84
N GLY A 58 1.13 16.40 2.95
CA GLY A 58 0.86 17.57 2.12
C GLY A 58 -0.37 17.40 1.24
N THR A 59 -0.55 16.22 0.65
CA THR A 59 -1.74 15.89 -0.16
C THR A 59 -3.01 15.79 0.70
N CYS A 60 -2.95 15.13 1.86
CA CYS A 60 -4.09 15.04 2.78
C CYS A 60 -4.56 16.41 3.25
N ARG A 61 -3.64 17.32 3.62
CA ARG A 61 -3.98 18.68 4.07
C ARG A 61 -4.60 19.53 2.97
N ARG A 62 -4.09 19.44 1.73
CA ARG A 62 -4.68 20.16 0.59
C ARG A 62 -6.12 19.73 0.32
N ASN A 63 -6.43 18.45 0.51
CA ASN A 63 -7.76 17.89 0.25
C ASN A 63 -8.72 18.00 1.45
N ALA A 64 -8.28 18.54 2.58
CA ALA A 64 -9.10 18.75 3.78
C ALA A 64 -9.75 20.16 3.83
N ASN A 65 -9.30 21.06 2.95
CA ASN A 65 -9.88 22.40 2.72
C ASN A 65 -10.74 22.38 1.45
#